data_AF-A0A2G9GV40-F1
#
_entry.id   AF-A0A2G9GV40-F1
#
_cell.length_a   1.000
_cell.length_b   1.000
_cell.length_c   1.000
_cell.angle_alpha   90.00
_cell.angle_beta   90.00
_cell.angle_gamma   90.00
#
_symmetry.space_group_name_H-M   'P 1'
#
loop_
_entity.id
_entity.type
_entity.pdbx_description
1 polymer ?
#
loop_
_entity_poly.entity_id
_entity_poly.type
_entity_poly.pdbx_seq_one_letter_code
_entity_poly.pdbx_strand_id
1 'polypeptide(L)'
;MYSQWASKQRFHIGDSLRFEYKNDSVLMVDKWGYYHCDLSHPISVFKDGNTVVNLERPGPVYFVSGDTDHCKNGQRLMVEVITPHRSPPQPYMDASPAPAPFSSAGSFSVVQELVFLYVFVIAVSINM
;
A
#
# COMPACT_ATOMS: atom_id res chain seq x y z
N MET A 1 -15.97 9.42 1.78
CA MET A 1 -15.72 8.27 2.69
C MET A 1 -14.25 7.87 2.61
N TYR A 2 -13.76 7.39 1.46
CA TYR A 2 -12.35 6.98 1.25
C TYR A 2 -11.31 8.05 1.61
N SER A 3 -11.53 9.32 1.24
CA SER A 3 -10.60 10.42 1.58
C SER A 3 -10.35 10.61 3.09
N GLN A 4 -11.39 10.46 3.92
CA GLN A 4 -11.28 10.54 5.39
C GLN A 4 -10.62 9.31 6.01
N TRP A 5 -10.75 8.15 5.36
CA TRP A 5 -10.02 6.94 5.75
C TRP A 5 -8.54 7.08 5.41
N ALA A 6 -8.23 7.49 4.17
CA ALA A 6 -6.86 7.67 3.67
C ALA A 6 -6.07 8.70 4.49
N SER A 7 -6.71 9.81 4.91
CA SER A 7 -6.08 10.84 5.74
C SER A 7 -5.67 10.36 7.15
N LYS A 8 -6.10 9.16 7.56
CA LYS A 8 -5.73 8.53 8.84
C LYS A 8 -4.62 7.49 8.69
N GLN A 9 -4.24 7.15 7.46
CA GLN A 9 -3.17 6.20 7.16
C GLN A 9 -1.86 6.93 6.83
N ARG A 10 -0.74 6.20 6.86
CA ARG A 10 0.56 6.67 6.36
C ARG A 10 1.08 5.61 5.40
N PHE A 11 1.05 5.91 4.12
CA PHE A 11 1.51 5.00 3.07
C PHE A 11 2.99 5.24 2.77
N HIS A 12 3.79 4.19 2.79
CA HIS A 12 5.22 4.23 2.49
C HIS A 12 5.52 3.51 1.18
N ILE A 13 6.70 3.80 0.61
CA ILE A 13 7.21 3.01 -0.51
C ILE A 13 7.38 1.54 -0.05
N GLY A 14 6.76 0.62 -0.77
CA GLY A 14 6.73 -0.82 -0.46
C GLY A 14 5.42 -1.31 0.17
N ASP A 15 4.57 -0.41 0.66
CA ASP A 15 3.21 -0.77 1.09
C ASP A 15 2.35 -1.19 -0.13
N SER A 16 1.23 -1.87 0.12
CA SER A 16 0.30 -2.28 -0.93
C SER A 16 -1.16 -1.92 -0.60
N LEU A 17 -1.94 -1.59 -1.63
CA LEU A 17 -3.38 -1.39 -1.54
C LEU A 17 -4.08 -2.59 -2.16
N ARG A 18 -5.06 -3.16 -1.47
CA ARG A 18 -5.88 -4.26 -1.99
C ARG A 18 -7.30 -3.77 -2.21
N PHE A 19 -7.74 -3.72 -3.47
CA PHE A 19 -9.07 -3.29 -3.84
C PHE A 19 -9.97 -4.50 -4.09
N GLU A 20 -11.02 -4.66 -3.27
CA GLU A 20 -12.09 -5.64 -3.47
C GLU A 20 -13.33 -4.92 -4.01
N TYR A 21 -13.88 -5.40 -5.13
CA TYR A 21 -15.02 -4.76 -5.81
C TYR A 21 -15.82 -5.78 -6.64
N LYS A 22 -17.11 -5.51 -6.88
CA LYS A 22 -18.01 -6.39 -7.65
C LYS A 22 -18.83 -5.60 -8.67
N ASN A 23 -18.89 -6.10 -9.90
CA ASN A 23 -19.57 -5.44 -11.03
C ASN A 23 -19.06 -4.00 -11.31
N ASP A 24 -17.79 -3.74 -10.96
CA ASP A 24 -17.10 -2.46 -11.17
C ASP A 24 -15.65 -2.74 -11.60
N SER A 25 -14.83 -1.70 -11.70
CA SER A 25 -13.41 -1.74 -12.03
C SER A 25 -12.67 -0.62 -11.30
N VAL A 26 -11.37 -0.81 -11.05
CA VAL A 26 -10.51 0.22 -10.47
C VAL A 26 -9.62 0.77 -11.56
N LEU A 27 -9.62 2.09 -11.72
CA LEU A 27 -8.77 2.80 -12.66
C LEU A 27 -7.74 3.61 -11.88
N MET A 28 -6.46 3.42 -12.20
CA MET A 28 -5.42 4.36 -11.81
C MET A 28 -5.41 5.50 -12.83
N VAL A 29 -5.52 6.74 -12.36
CA VAL A 29 -5.67 7.94 -13.21
C VAL A 29 -4.66 9.01 -12.80
N ASP A 30 -4.54 10.04 -13.61
CA ASP A 30 -3.83 11.25 -13.23
C ASP A 30 -4.68 12.14 -12.31
N LYS A 31 -4.13 13.30 -11.94
CA LYS A 31 -4.84 14.27 -11.10
C LYS A 31 -6.11 14.80 -11.77
N TRP A 32 -6.10 15.03 -13.09
CA TRP A 32 -7.27 15.51 -13.83
C TRP A 32 -8.41 14.47 -13.80
N GLY A 33 -8.11 13.23 -14.18
CA GLY A 33 -9.03 12.10 -14.13
C GLY A 33 -9.67 11.91 -12.77
N TYR A 34 -8.89 12.05 -11.69
CA TYR A 34 -9.41 11.97 -10.32
C TYR A 34 -10.43 13.05 -9.96
N TYR A 35 -10.13 14.32 -10.25
CA TYR A 35 -11.01 15.42 -9.85
C TYR A 35 -12.28 15.52 -10.71
N HIS A 36 -12.15 15.26 -12.02
CA HIS A 36 -13.22 15.40 -13.01
C HIS A 36 -13.95 14.09 -13.34
N CYS A 37 -13.50 12.95 -12.82
CA CYS A 37 -13.97 11.61 -13.22
C CYS A 37 -13.84 11.38 -14.74
N ASP A 38 -12.71 11.85 -15.30
CA ASP A 38 -12.37 11.64 -16.69
C ASP A 38 -11.67 10.28 -16.84
N LEU A 39 -12.40 9.32 -17.41
CA LEU A 39 -11.99 7.93 -17.59
C LEU A 39 -11.42 7.67 -19.01
N SER A 40 -11.20 8.71 -19.81
CA SER A 40 -10.77 8.57 -21.22
C SER A 40 -9.32 8.09 -21.37
N HIS A 41 -8.45 8.46 -20.44
CA HIS A 41 -7.01 8.17 -20.48
C HIS A 41 -6.49 7.60 -19.14
N PRO A 42 -6.93 6.40 -18.72
CA PRO A 42 -6.44 5.78 -17.50
C PRO A 42 -4.98 5.33 -17.65
N ILE A 43 -4.20 5.46 -16.58
CA ILE A 43 -2.82 4.95 -16.48
C ILE A 43 -2.84 3.42 -16.37
N SER A 44 -3.81 2.86 -15.64
CA SER A 44 -4.04 1.42 -15.53
C SER A 44 -5.51 1.13 -15.29
N VAL A 45 -5.98 -0.03 -15.74
CA VAL A 45 -7.38 -0.49 -15.61
C VAL A 45 -7.38 -1.89 -15.04
N PHE A 46 -8.08 -2.09 -13.92
CA PHE A 46 -8.19 -3.37 -13.23
C PHE A 46 -9.65 -3.81 -13.20
N LYS A 47 -9.92 -5.07 -13.57
CA LYS A 47 -11.28 -5.64 -13.72
C LYS A 47 -11.41 -7.05 -13.12
N ASP A 48 -10.46 -7.43 -12.28
CA ASP A 48 -10.34 -8.76 -11.67
C ASP A 48 -11.14 -8.90 -10.36
N GLY A 49 -11.74 -7.81 -9.86
CA GLY A 49 -12.58 -7.80 -8.65
C GLY A 49 -11.81 -7.88 -7.32
N ASN A 50 -10.50 -8.13 -7.39
CA ASN A 50 -9.60 -8.27 -6.25
C ASN A 50 -8.17 -7.89 -6.65
N THR A 51 -7.94 -6.60 -6.88
CA THR A 51 -6.66 -6.08 -7.35
C THR A 51 -5.72 -5.79 -6.19
N VAL A 52 -4.43 -6.10 -6.31
CA VAL A 52 -3.38 -5.57 -5.41
C VAL A 52 -2.49 -4.62 -6.20
N VAL A 53 -2.27 -3.41 -5.66
CA VAL A 53 -1.43 -2.36 -6.25
C VAL A 53 -0.33 -1.99 -5.26
N ASN A 54 0.93 -2.19 -5.67
CA ASN A 54 2.10 -1.86 -4.86
C ASN A 54 2.44 -0.37 -4.99
N LEU A 55 2.80 0.26 -3.87
CA LEU A 55 3.14 1.69 -3.81
C LEU A 55 4.66 1.86 -3.99
N GLU A 56 5.10 1.91 -5.23
CA GLU A 56 6.53 1.89 -5.58
C GLU A 56 7.22 3.26 -5.60
N ARG A 57 6.46 4.35 -5.75
CA ARG A 57 6.98 5.71 -5.93
C ARG A 57 6.35 6.68 -4.92
N PRO A 58 7.10 7.66 -4.41
CA PRO A 58 6.57 8.67 -3.51
C PRO A 58 5.70 9.69 -4.25
N GLY A 59 4.87 10.40 -3.50
CA GLY A 59 3.94 11.40 -3.99
C GLY A 59 2.49 10.89 -4.08
N PRO A 60 1.60 11.68 -4.70
CA PRO A 60 0.18 11.37 -4.78
C PRO A 60 -0.12 10.30 -5.84
N VAL A 61 -0.93 9.31 -5.47
CA VAL A 61 -1.47 8.28 -6.36
C VAL A 61 -2.99 8.32 -6.32
N TYR A 62 -3.62 8.28 -7.51
CA TYR A 62 -5.06 8.48 -7.66
C TYR A 62 -5.74 7.25 -8.27
N PHE A 63 -6.83 6.83 -7.63
CA PHE A 63 -7.68 5.72 -8.04
C PHE A 63 -9.15 6.19 -8.11
N VAL A 64 -9.88 5.71 -9.10
CA VAL A 64 -11.32 5.96 -9.29
C VAL A 64 -12.03 4.67 -9.67
N SER A 65 -13.33 4.59 -9.38
CA SER A 65 -14.21 3.61 -10.04
C SER A 65 -14.20 3.81 -11.56
N GLY A 66 -14.28 2.70 -12.30
CA GLY A 66 -14.44 2.72 -13.74
C GLY A 66 -15.87 2.98 -14.21
N ASP A 67 -16.83 3.01 -13.29
CA ASP A 67 -18.11 3.65 -13.53
C ASP A 67 -18.03 5.16 -13.20
N THR A 68 -18.52 5.97 -14.13
CA THR A 68 -18.40 7.43 -14.06
C THR A 68 -19.31 8.04 -12.97
N ASP A 69 -20.47 7.46 -12.72
CA ASP A 69 -21.41 7.96 -11.72
C ASP A 69 -21.01 7.50 -10.32
N HIS A 70 -20.47 6.29 -10.17
CA HIS A 70 -19.75 5.83 -8.98
C HIS A 70 -18.61 6.80 -8.59
N CYS A 71 -17.74 7.17 -9.55
CA CYS A 71 -16.67 8.14 -9.30
C CYS A 71 -17.22 9.51 -8.83
N LYS A 72 -18.25 10.05 -9.51
CA LYS A 72 -18.90 11.32 -9.13
C LYS A 72 -19.54 11.26 -7.74
N ASN A 73 -20.12 10.12 -7.37
CA ASN A 73 -20.69 9.83 -6.05
C ASN A 73 -19.61 9.62 -4.97
N GLY A 74 -18.33 9.71 -5.32
CA GLY A 74 -17.21 9.74 -4.38
C GLY A 74 -16.50 8.40 -4.18
N GLN A 75 -16.74 7.41 -5.05
CA GLN A 75 -15.99 6.17 -5.12
C GLN A 75 -14.64 6.38 -5.82
N ARG A 76 -13.79 7.16 -5.14
CA ARG A 76 -12.44 7.54 -5.56
C ARG A 76 -11.52 7.70 -4.35
N LEU A 77 -10.26 7.37 -4.54
CA LEU A 77 -9.22 7.38 -3.51
C LEU A 77 -7.98 8.13 -4.00
N MET A 78 -7.49 9.06 -3.17
CA MET A 78 -6.15 9.61 -3.27
C MET A 78 -5.35 9.09 -2.08
N VAL A 79 -4.15 8.59 -2.32
CA VAL A 79 -3.15 8.28 -1.29
C VAL A 79 -1.90 9.12 -1.50
N GLU A 80 -1.26 9.54 -0.41
CA GLU A 80 0.03 10.24 -0.45
C GLU A 80 1.11 9.27 0.05
N VAL A 81 2.02 8.88 -0.84
CA VAL A 81 3.08 7.90 -0.55
C VAL A 81 4.35 8.63 -0.11
N ILE A 82 4.81 8.38 1.10
CA ILE A 82 6.02 9.00 1.65
C ILE A 82 7.22 8.06 1.58
N THR A 83 8.41 8.63 1.35
CA THR A 83 9.67 7.89 1.55
C THR A 83 9.84 7.58 3.04
N PRO A 84 10.23 6.34 3.42
CA PRO A 84 10.62 6.07 4.80
C PRO A 84 11.83 6.93 5.14
N HIS A 85 11.72 7.72 6.22
CA HIS A 85 12.80 8.59 6.65
C HIS A 85 13.95 7.73 7.19
N ARG A 86 15.03 7.59 6.42
CA ARG A 86 16.28 7.04 6.97
C ARG A 86 16.81 8.03 7.99
N SER A 87 16.75 7.66 9.26
CA SER A 87 17.54 8.31 10.31
C SER A 87 18.98 8.44 9.83
N PRO A 88 19.64 9.61 10.00
CA PRO A 88 21.07 9.70 9.78
C PRO A 88 21.80 8.62 10.60
N PRO A 89 22.90 8.03 10.10
CA PRO A 89 23.70 7.11 10.90
C PRO A 89 24.12 7.82 12.18
N GLN A 90 23.71 7.29 13.34
CA GLN A 90 24.28 7.75 14.60
C GLN A 90 25.79 7.48 14.55
N PRO A 91 26.65 8.44 14.94
CA PRO A 91 28.08 8.20 15.01
C PRO A 91 28.34 7.06 15.99
N TYR A 92 28.89 5.96 15.48
CA TYR A 92 29.21 4.77 16.23
C TYR A 92 30.23 5.12 17.33
N MET A 93 29.83 4.99 18.59
CA MET A 93 30.78 4.91 19.70
C MET A 93 31.09 3.45 19.97
N ASP A 94 32.38 3.13 19.89
CA ASP A 94 32.92 1.78 19.92
C ASP A 94 32.91 1.20 21.35
N ALA A 95 32.53 -0.08 21.50
CA ALA A 95 32.55 -0.79 22.77
C ALA A 95 32.71 -2.32 22.58
N SER A 96 33.65 -2.90 23.33
CA SER A 96 34.22 -4.26 23.18
C SER A 96 33.26 -5.46 23.35
N PRO A 97 33.68 -6.69 22.95
CA PRO A 97 32.77 -7.81 22.66
C PRO A 97 32.62 -8.91 23.75
N ALA A 98 31.72 -9.86 23.43
CA ALA A 98 31.56 -11.24 23.94
C ALA A 98 30.72 -11.46 25.23
N PRO A 99 30.25 -12.70 25.52
CA PRO A 99 30.27 -13.95 24.75
C PRO A 99 28.86 -14.58 24.49
N ALA A 100 28.80 -15.73 23.81
CA ALA A 100 27.58 -16.52 23.58
C ALA A 100 27.64 -17.92 24.24
N PRO A 101 26.49 -18.54 24.59
CA PRO A 101 26.39 -19.99 24.75
C PRO A 101 25.31 -20.64 23.85
N PHE A 102 25.50 -21.93 23.58
CA PHE A 102 24.71 -22.78 22.66
C PHE A 102 23.49 -23.47 23.30
N SER A 103 22.70 -24.10 22.40
CA SER A 103 21.68 -25.16 22.60
C SER A 103 20.25 -24.70 22.94
N SER A 104 19.18 -25.42 22.52
CA SER A 104 19.11 -26.70 21.75
C SER A 104 17.85 -26.80 20.86
N ALA A 105 17.77 -27.86 20.05
CA ALA A 105 16.72 -28.18 19.07
C ALA A 105 15.27 -28.21 19.60
N GLY A 106 14.35 -27.67 18.79
CA GLY A 106 12.89 -27.79 18.93
C GLY A 106 12.19 -27.31 17.65
N SER A 107 11.65 -28.24 16.87
CA SER A 107 11.19 -27.98 15.50
C SER A 107 9.82 -27.29 15.45
N PHE A 108 9.75 -26.07 14.93
CA PHE A 108 8.81 -25.58 13.90
C PHE A 108 9.35 -24.22 13.44
N SER A 109 9.56 -24.01 12.14
CA SER A 109 10.30 -22.83 11.69
C SER A 109 9.43 -21.57 11.78
N VAL A 110 9.66 -20.77 12.83
CA VAL A 110 9.04 -19.46 13.07
C VAL A 110 9.20 -18.52 11.86
N VAL A 111 10.19 -18.78 11.02
CA VAL A 111 10.42 -18.10 9.74
C VAL A 111 9.23 -18.25 8.78
N GLN A 112 8.52 -19.38 8.73
CA GLN A 112 7.38 -19.56 7.81
C GLN A 112 6.19 -18.67 8.21
N GLU A 113 5.87 -18.62 9.50
CA GLU A 113 4.82 -17.75 10.08
C GLU A 113 5.19 -16.27 9.95
N LEU A 114 6.42 -15.90 10.32
CA LEU A 114 6.88 -14.50 10.23
C LEU A 114 7.05 -14.03 8.79
N VAL A 115 7.42 -14.89 7.83
CA VAL A 115 7.45 -14.52 6.41
C VAL A 115 6.03 -14.30 5.88
N PHE A 116 5.03 -15.08 6.27
CA PHE A 116 3.64 -14.76 5.91
C PHE A 116 3.17 -13.44 6.55
N LEU A 117 3.54 -13.15 7.80
CA LEU A 117 3.24 -11.87 8.44
C LEU A 117 4.03 -10.67 7.85
N TYR A 118 5.18 -10.91 7.22
CA TYR A 118 6.05 -9.87 6.64
C TYR A 118 5.90 -9.71 5.11
N VAL A 119 5.35 -10.70 4.40
CA VAL A 119 4.89 -10.52 3.00
C VAL A 119 3.64 -9.63 2.96
N PHE A 120 2.86 -9.62 4.04
CA PHE A 120 1.80 -8.65 4.29
C PHE A 120 2.30 -7.45 5.12
N VAL A 121 3.29 -6.69 4.62
CA VAL A 121 3.54 -5.32 5.16
C VAL A 121 2.35 -4.43 4.78
N ILE A 122 1.33 -4.48 5.65
CA ILE A 122 0.08 -3.73 5.62
C ILE A 122 -0.55 -3.60 4.22
N ALA A 123 -0.86 -4.72 3.57
CA ALA A 123 -1.75 -4.71 2.41
C ALA A 123 -3.15 -4.23 2.86
N VAL A 124 -3.47 -2.95 2.66
CA VAL A 124 -4.71 -2.40 3.21
C VAL A 124 -5.89 -2.70 2.29
N SER A 125 -6.82 -3.52 2.79
CA SER A 125 -8.07 -3.82 2.09
C SER A 125 -8.99 -2.61 2.04
N ILE A 126 -9.32 -2.21 0.81
CA ILE A 126 -10.28 -1.18 0.44
C ILE A 126 -11.40 -1.91 -0.29
N ASN A 127 -12.60 -1.93 0.28
CA ASN A 127 -13.79 -2.31 -0.49
C ASN A 127 -14.20 -1.09 -1.30
N MET A 128 -14.27 -1.22 -2.63
CA MET A 128 -14.80 -0.21 -3.55
C MET A 128 -16.18 -0.62 -4.05
#